data_AF-J0Q3J7-F1
#
_entry.id   AF-J0Q3J7-F1
#
_cell.length_a   1.000
_cell.length_b   1.000
_cell.length_c   1.000
_cell.angle_alpha   90.00
_cell.angle_beta   90.00
_cell.angle_gamma   90.00
#
_symmetry.space_group_name_H-M   'P 1'
#
loop_
_entity.id
_entity.type
_entity.pdbx_description
1 polymer ?
#
loop_
_entity_poly.entity_id
_entity_poly.type
_entity_poly.pdbx_seq_one_letter_code
_entity_poly.pdbx_strand_id
1 'polypeptide(L)'
;MTILIKKKVSITPRPYLIFENLPIDRQINTSPTPYNLDASCKSGYISENLIMMFSLLIGEPYSIKFESKHIVNNLVSLEDNKKDYTGLGSDVELDFHIENAALKFITGLNLSPKRILLSGIRNEVDGPLTRISVAHLALKLLSEKDLNSLRDNLYIINVPIDGEKMG
;
A
#
# COMPACT_ATOMS: atom_id res chain seq x y z
N MET A 1 29.96 -11.84 10.15
CA MET A 1 30.00 -12.44 8.80
C MET A 1 29.13 -11.59 7.90
N THR A 2 29.72 -10.58 7.25
CA THR A 2 28.96 -9.58 6.47
C THR A 2 29.04 -9.95 5.00
N ILE A 3 28.04 -10.66 4.49
CA ILE A 3 27.91 -10.90 3.05
C ILE A 3 27.37 -9.61 2.44
N LEU A 4 28.27 -8.79 1.86
CA LEU A 4 27.88 -7.73 0.93
C LEU A 4 27.30 -8.41 -0.32
N ILE A 5 25.99 -8.58 -0.35
CA ILE A 5 25.26 -8.92 -1.57
C ILE A 5 25.39 -7.71 -2.50
N LYS A 6 26.28 -7.79 -3.49
CA LYS A 6 26.28 -6.88 -4.65
C LYS A 6 24.94 -7.05 -5.36
N LYS A 7 23.95 -6.24 -4.99
CA LYS A 7 22.63 -6.23 -5.61
C LYS A 7 22.81 -5.71 -7.03
N LYS A 8 22.67 -6.58 -8.03
CA LYS A 8 22.55 -6.15 -9.43
C LYS A 8 21.30 -5.27 -9.51
N VAL A 9 21.48 -3.99 -9.80
CA VAL A 9 20.37 -3.04 -9.95
C VAL A 9 19.88 -3.13 -11.39
N SER A 10 18.56 -3.17 -11.59
CA SER A 10 17.96 -3.09 -12.92
C SER A 10 18.41 -1.82 -13.64
N ILE A 11 18.72 -1.92 -14.93
CA ILE A 11 19.07 -0.78 -15.79
C ILE A 11 17.86 0.15 -15.96
N THR A 12 16.65 -0.41 -15.87
CA THR A 12 15.36 0.30 -15.91
C THR A 12 14.48 -0.21 -14.77
N PRO A 13 14.68 0.25 -13.52
CA PRO A 13 13.87 -0.21 -12.41
C PRO A 13 12.42 0.23 -12.61
N ARG A 14 11.50 -0.75 -12.64
CA ARG A 14 10.06 -0.45 -12.57
C ARG A 14 9.72 -0.04 -11.14
N PRO A 15 8.80 0.92 -10.94
CA PRO A 15 8.36 1.33 -9.61
C PRO A 15 7.44 0.30 -8.94
N TYR A 16 7.06 -0.77 -9.65
CA TYR A 16 6.23 -1.86 -9.16
C TYR A 16 6.72 -3.21 -9.71
N LEU A 17 6.31 -4.28 -9.04
CA LEU A 17 6.50 -5.67 -9.46
C LEU A 17 5.15 -6.38 -9.35
N ILE A 18 4.81 -7.19 -10.35
CA ILE A 18 3.60 -8.02 -10.35
C ILE A 18 4.04 -9.48 -10.32
N PHE A 19 3.55 -10.21 -9.33
CA PHE A 19 3.73 -11.66 -9.22
C PHE A 19 2.37 -12.31 -9.42
N GLU A 20 2.26 -13.14 -10.44
CA GLU A 20 1.02 -13.83 -10.79
C GLU A 20 1.10 -15.30 -10.38
N ASN A 21 -0.06 -15.93 -10.19
CA ASN A 21 -0.17 -17.36 -9.87
C ASN A 21 0.58 -17.78 -8.59
N LEU A 22 0.66 -16.87 -7.61
CA LEU A 22 1.15 -17.21 -6.28
C LEU A 22 0.15 -18.14 -5.56
N PRO A 23 0.63 -19.09 -4.74
CA PRO A 23 -0.27 -19.99 -4.04
C PRO A 23 -1.07 -19.23 -2.99
N ILE A 24 -2.35 -19.58 -2.86
CA ILE A 24 -3.26 -19.12 -1.82
C ILE A 24 -3.82 -20.33 -1.05
N ASP A 25 -4.51 -20.06 0.04
CA ASP A 25 -5.20 -21.11 0.80
C ASP A 25 -6.25 -21.83 -0.06
N ARG A 26 -6.37 -23.15 0.14
CA ARG A 26 -7.20 -24.01 -0.73
C ARG A 26 -8.69 -23.68 -0.66
N GLN A 27 -9.15 -23.25 0.51
CA GLN A 27 -10.53 -22.85 0.74
C GLN A 27 -10.56 -21.40 1.22
N ILE A 28 -11.28 -20.57 0.49
CA ILE A 28 -11.64 -19.19 0.85
C ILE A 28 -13.15 -19.21 1.09
N ASN A 29 -13.57 -19.04 2.33
CA ASN A 29 -14.96 -19.24 2.74
C ASN A 29 -15.77 -17.93 2.68
N THR A 30 -15.17 -16.82 3.11
CA THR A 30 -15.81 -15.50 3.12
C THR A 30 -14.77 -14.39 3.17
N SER A 31 -15.18 -13.15 2.88
CA SER A 31 -14.39 -11.97 3.22
C SER A 31 -14.41 -11.73 4.74
N PRO A 32 -13.27 -11.40 5.36
CA PRO A 32 -13.21 -10.98 6.76
C PRO A 32 -13.82 -9.59 6.95
N THR A 33 -14.00 -9.16 8.20
CA THR A 33 -14.14 -7.73 8.51
C THR A 33 -12.75 -7.13 8.77
N PRO A 34 -12.54 -5.81 8.57
CA PRO A 34 -11.25 -5.17 8.84
C PRO A 34 -10.77 -5.33 10.28
N TYR A 35 -11.71 -5.57 11.20
CA TYR A 35 -11.47 -5.65 12.64
C TYR A 35 -11.40 -7.09 13.17
N ASN A 36 -11.68 -8.10 12.35
CA ASN A 36 -11.73 -9.50 12.79
C ASN A 36 -11.00 -10.42 11.80
N LEU A 37 -9.83 -10.91 12.23
CA LEU A 37 -9.02 -11.91 11.52
C LEU A 37 -9.53 -13.33 11.82
N ASP A 38 -10.84 -13.54 11.74
CA ASP A 38 -11.42 -14.84 12.07
C ASP A 38 -10.81 -15.92 11.19
N ALA A 39 -10.24 -16.94 11.83
CA ALA A 39 -9.66 -18.12 11.17
C ALA A 39 -10.70 -18.88 10.32
N SER A 40 -12.00 -18.58 10.48
CA SER A 40 -13.07 -19.12 9.64
C SER A 40 -13.05 -18.62 8.18
N CYS A 41 -12.41 -17.49 7.88
CA CYS A 41 -12.50 -16.88 6.55
C CYS A 41 -11.73 -17.66 5.48
N LYS A 42 -10.68 -18.38 5.87
CA LYS A 42 -9.85 -19.17 4.95
C LYS A 42 -9.15 -20.32 5.67
N SER A 43 -8.80 -21.37 4.92
CA SER A 43 -8.25 -22.61 5.49
C SER A 43 -6.84 -22.52 6.11
N GLY A 44 -6.17 -21.37 6.08
CA GLY A 44 -4.78 -21.24 6.52
C GLY A 44 -4.22 -19.82 6.40
N TYR A 45 -2.89 -19.71 6.28
CA TYR A 45 -2.17 -18.43 6.27
C TYR A 45 -1.15 -18.31 5.11
N ILE A 46 -1.39 -19.00 3.99
CA ILE A 46 -0.40 -19.03 2.89
C ILE A 46 -0.13 -17.62 2.37
N SER A 47 -1.18 -16.83 2.14
CA SER A 47 -1.07 -15.47 1.63
C SER A 47 -0.31 -14.50 2.55
N GLU A 48 -0.58 -14.55 3.86
CA GLU A 48 0.08 -13.68 4.84
C GLU A 48 1.54 -14.09 5.01
N ASN A 49 1.81 -15.40 5.00
CA ASN A 49 3.19 -15.89 5.06
C ASN A 49 3.99 -15.45 3.83
N LEU A 50 3.39 -15.50 2.64
CA LEU A 50 4.03 -15.03 1.41
C LEU A 50 4.29 -13.53 1.45
N ILE A 51 3.29 -12.70 1.79
CA ILE A 51 3.47 -11.24 1.81
C ILE A 51 4.50 -10.81 2.85
N MET A 52 4.54 -11.50 4.01
CA MET A 52 5.57 -11.28 5.03
C MET A 52 6.97 -11.74 4.57
N MET A 53 7.07 -12.86 3.87
CA MET A 53 8.33 -13.29 3.28
C MET A 53 8.84 -12.26 2.26
N PHE A 54 7.97 -11.79 1.35
CA PHE A 54 8.33 -10.77 0.36
C PHE A 54 8.74 -9.46 1.03
N SER A 55 8.03 -9.03 2.08
CA SER A 55 8.37 -7.79 2.79
C SER A 55 9.76 -7.86 3.40
N LEU A 56 10.13 -8.97 4.06
CA LEU A 56 11.46 -9.20 4.65
C LEU A 56 12.59 -9.23 3.62
N LEU A 57 12.34 -9.67 2.38
CA LEU A 57 13.33 -9.63 1.29
C LEU A 57 13.60 -8.20 0.80
N ILE A 58 12.65 -7.30 1.00
CA ILE A 58 12.61 -5.96 0.42
C ILE A 58 12.99 -4.88 1.45
N GLY A 59 12.69 -5.11 2.72
CA GLY A 59 12.93 -4.20 3.84
C GLY A 59 12.38 -4.73 5.16
N GLU A 60 12.06 -3.83 6.08
CA GLU A 60 11.47 -4.15 7.37
C GLU A 60 9.96 -3.88 7.32
N PRO A 61 9.11 -4.89 7.55
CA PRO A 61 7.67 -4.67 7.67
C PRO A 61 7.34 -4.01 9.01
N TYR A 62 6.46 -3.02 8.99
CA TYR A 62 5.97 -2.34 10.18
C TYR A 62 4.50 -1.98 10.00
N SER A 63 3.81 -1.73 11.10
CA SER A 63 2.46 -1.17 11.10
C SER A 63 2.47 0.26 11.62
N ILE A 64 1.46 1.03 11.22
CA ILE A 64 1.25 2.39 11.68
C ILE A 64 0.07 2.34 12.67
N LYS A 65 0.35 2.65 13.93
CA LYS A 65 -0.56 2.39 15.06
C LYS A 65 -1.97 2.96 14.87
N PHE A 66 -2.11 4.12 14.23
CA PHE A 66 -3.39 4.77 14.00
C PHE A 66 -4.16 4.20 12.80
N GLU A 67 -3.50 3.46 11.90
CA GLU A 67 -4.16 2.75 10.80
C GLU A 67 -4.58 1.34 11.21
N SER A 68 -3.66 0.59 11.83
CA SER A 68 -3.91 -0.77 12.26
C SER A 68 -2.93 -1.26 13.32
N LYS A 69 -3.39 -2.24 14.11
CA LYS A 69 -2.55 -2.99 15.04
C LYS A 69 -1.81 -4.16 14.36
N HIS A 70 -2.17 -4.51 13.13
CA HIS A 70 -1.63 -5.64 12.41
C HIS A 70 -0.62 -5.19 11.34
N ILE A 71 0.41 -6.01 11.13
CA ILE A 71 1.41 -5.81 10.06
C ILE A 71 0.81 -6.14 8.69
N VAL A 72 -0.03 -7.17 8.63
CA VAL A 72 -0.79 -7.54 7.43
C VAL A 72 -2.25 -7.18 7.68
N ASN A 73 -2.82 -6.36 6.80
CA ASN A 73 -4.17 -5.82 6.94
C ASN A 73 -5.09 -6.37 5.85
N ASN A 74 -6.34 -6.63 6.21
CA ASN A 74 -7.37 -6.99 5.26
C ASN A 74 -7.85 -5.72 4.55
N LEU A 75 -7.76 -5.72 3.22
CA LEU A 75 -8.37 -4.69 2.38
C LEU A 75 -9.66 -5.28 1.80
N VAL A 76 -10.79 -4.91 2.41
CA VAL A 76 -12.13 -5.43 2.07
C VAL A 76 -13.11 -4.26 2.10
N SER A 77 -14.03 -4.23 1.14
CA SER A 77 -15.10 -3.23 1.17
C SER A 77 -16.09 -3.53 2.29
N LEU A 78 -16.61 -2.47 2.92
CA LEU A 78 -17.66 -2.57 3.93
C LEU A 78 -18.91 -1.86 3.43
N GLU A 79 -20.08 -2.48 3.64
CA GLU A 79 -21.39 -1.91 3.28
C GLU A 79 -21.60 -0.53 3.89
N ASP A 80 -21.24 -0.37 5.17
CA ASP A 80 -21.41 0.87 5.92
C ASP A 80 -20.46 1.99 5.45
N ASN A 81 -19.36 1.63 4.78
CA ASN A 81 -18.31 2.56 4.33
C ASN A 81 -18.26 2.71 2.81
N LYS A 82 -19.25 2.20 2.06
CA LYS A 82 -19.23 2.16 0.59
C LYS A 82 -18.91 3.48 -0.09
N LYS A 83 -19.34 4.59 0.52
CA LYS A 83 -19.17 5.96 -0.01
C LYS A 83 -17.94 6.68 0.53
N ASP A 84 -17.15 6.03 1.39
CA ASP A 84 -15.98 6.65 1.99
C ASP A 84 -14.81 6.65 1.00
N TYR A 85 -14.05 7.74 1.00
CA TYR A 85 -12.80 7.87 0.25
C TYR A 85 -11.64 7.17 0.98
N THR A 86 -11.79 5.88 1.25
CA THR A 86 -10.80 5.04 1.93
C THR A 86 -10.67 3.70 1.22
N GLY A 87 -9.68 2.89 1.62
CA GLY A 87 -9.53 1.52 1.13
C GLY A 87 -10.71 0.58 1.46
N LEU A 88 -11.66 1.02 2.29
CA LEU A 88 -12.87 0.26 2.67
C LEU A 88 -14.11 0.66 1.86
N GLY A 89 -14.02 1.72 1.05
CA GLY A 89 -15.08 2.15 0.14
C GLY A 89 -15.17 1.30 -1.13
N SER A 90 -16.29 1.38 -1.83
CA SER A 90 -16.52 0.66 -3.10
C SER A 90 -17.26 1.46 -4.16
N ASP A 91 -18.10 2.42 -3.77
CA ASP A 91 -18.98 3.17 -4.68
C ASP A 91 -18.31 4.43 -5.24
N VAL A 92 -17.16 4.80 -4.69
CA VAL A 92 -16.35 5.96 -5.09
C VAL A 92 -14.97 5.50 -5.52
N GLU A 93 -14.46 6.10 -6.60
CA GLU A 93 -13.10 5.85 -7.04
C GLU A 93 -12.13 6.45 -6.02
N LEU A 94 -11.16 5.65 -5.59
CA LEU A 94 -10.06 6.11 -4.75
C LEU A 94 -9.02 6.81 -5.62
N ASP A 95 -8.88 8.12 -5.43
CA ASP A 95 -7.95 8.95 -6.21
C ASP A 95 -6.49 8.50 -6.05
N PHE A 96 -5.65 8.85 -7.04
CA PHE A 96 -4.22 8.63 -6.94
C PHE A 96 -3.62 9.38 -5.74
N HIS A 97 -2.93 8.64 -4.88
CA HIS A 97 -2.26 9.20 -3.71
C HIS A 97 -0.94 8.47 -3.44
N ILE A 98 -0.11 9.08 -2.61
CA ILE A 98 1.06 8.45 -2.02
C ILE A 98 0.70 8.12 -0.58
N GLU A 99 0.78 6.84 -0.23
CA GLU A 99 0.42 6.33 1.09
C GLU A 99 1.19 7.05 2.20
N ASN A 100 0.45 7.61 3.17
CA ASN A 100 1.00 8.33 4.32
C ASN A 100 2.10 9.35 4.00
N ALA A 101 2.01 10.07 2.87
CA ALA A 101 3.04 11.02 2.44
C ALA A 101 3.37 12.10 3.49
N ALA A 102 2.38 12.52 4.27
CA ALA A 102 2.55 13.53 5.32
C ALA A 102 3.53 13.07 6.43
N LEU A 103 3.60 11.76 6.72
CA LEU A 103 4.48 11.22 7.78
C LEU A 103 5.96 11.47 7.52
N LYS A 104 6.34 11.82 6.29
CA LYS A 104 7.69 12.26 5.95
C LYS A 104 8.11 13.53 6.69
N PHE A 105 7.15 14.37 7.09
CA PHE A 105 7.39 15.73 7.57
C PHE A 105 7.02 15.96 9.05
N ILE A 106 6.26 15.05 9.68
CA ILE A 106 5.70 15.27 11.02
C ILE A 106 6.74 15.02 12.14
N THR A 107 7.52 13.95 12.05
CA THR A 107 8.31 13.46 13.21
C THR A 107 9.80 13.82 13.15
N GLY A 108 10.22 14.63 12.18
CA GLY A 108 11.63 14.85 11.85
C GLY A 108 12.34 13.61 11.27
N LEU A 109 11.67 12.45 11.27
CA LEU A 109 12.06 11.22 10.61
C LEU A 109 11.09 10.93 9.47
N ASN A 110 11.60 10.35 8.38
CA ASN A 110 10.74 9.90 7.30
C ASN A 110 10.11 8.54 7.65
N LEU A 111 8.88 8.58 8.18
CA LEU A 111 8.09 7.39 8.54
C LEU A 111 7.08 6.97 7.47
N SER A 112 7.03 7.67 6.33
CA SER A 112 6.16 7.26 5.22
C SER A 112 6.62 5.91 4.65
N PRO A 113 5.70 4.98 4.36
CA PRO A 113 6.04 3.68 3.79
C PRO A 113 6.72 3.86 2.44
N LYS A 114 7.90 3.24 2.31
CA LYS A 114 8.66 3.26 1.05
C LYS A 114 7.99 2.42 -0.03
N ARG A 115 7.20 1.42 0.36
CA ARG A 115 6.57 0.42 -0.50
C ARG A 115 5.29 -0.10 0.16
N ILE A 116 4.35 -0.50 -0.68
CA ILE A 116 3.11 -1.18 -0.30
C ILE A 116 3.12 -2.52 -1.02
N LEU A 117 2.71 -3.57 -0.31
CA LEU A 117 2.50 -4.89 -0.89
C LEU A 117 1.00 -5.17 -0.85
N LEU A 118 0.44 -5.60 -1.97
CA LEU A 118 -0.95 -6.01 -2.11
C LEU A 118 -0.98 -7.46 -2.60
N SER A 119 -1.80 -8.30 -1.97
CA SER A 119 -1.99 -9.69 -2.37
C SER A 119 -3.47 -9.95 -2.63
N GLY A 120 -3.81 -10.31 -3.87
CA GLY A 120 -5.17 -10.69 -4.24
C GLY A 120 -5.51 -12.08 -3.70
N ILE A 121 -6.52 -12.17 -2.82
CA ILE A 121 -6.96 -13.43 -2.21
C ILE A 121 -8.22 -13.97 -2.89
N ARG A 122 -9.17 -13.08 -3.15
CA ARG A 122 -10.41 -13.35 -3.87
C ARG A 122 -10.41 -12.52 -5.14
N ASN A 123 -10.64 -13.18 -6.27
CA ASN A 123 -10.79 -12.50 -7.54
C ASN A 123 -12.27 -12.52 -7.93
N GLU A 124 -12.79 -11.37 -8.34
CA GLU A 124 -14.16 -11.22 -8.83
C GLU A 124 -14.08 -10.86 -10.32
N VAL A 125 -14.97 -11.41 -11.15
CA VAL A 125 -14.94 -11.23 -12.62
C VAL A 125 -14.98 -9.76 -13.00
N ASP A 126 -15.74 -8.96 -12.25
CA ASP A 126 -15.86 -7.50 -12.39
C ASP A 126 -15.26 -6.77 -11.17
N GLY A 127 -14.19 -7.34 -10.60
CA GLY A 127 -13.55 -6.83 -9.39
C GLY A 127 -12.83 -5.47 -9.58
N PRO A 128 -12.40 -4.85 -8.47
CA PRO A 128 -11.74 -3.54 -8.50
C PRO A 128 -10.41 -3.60 -9.24
N LEU A 129 -10.09 -2.53 -9.96
CA LEU A 129 -8.81 -2.35 -10.63
C LEU A 129 -7.86 -1.51 -9.77
N THR A 130 -6.62 -1.96 -9.63
CA THR A 130 -5.54 -1.14 -9.04
C THR A 130 -4.84 -0.36 -10.14
N ARG A 131 -4.87 0.97 -10.06
CA ARG A 131 -4.16 1.87 -11.00
C ARG A 131 -2.87 2.37 -10.36
N ILE A 132 -1.80 2.45 -11.16
CA ILE A 132 -0.50 2.96 -10.72
C ILE A 132 -0.06 4.07 -11.66
N SER A 133 0.22 5.25 -11.10
CA SER A 133 0.85 6.35 -11.82
C SER A 133 2.34 6.41 -11.49
N VAL A 134 3.18 6.57 -12.53
CA VAL A 134 4.64 6.57 -12.38
C VAL A 134 5.18 7.99 -12.53
N ALA A 135 5.65 8.56 -11.42
CA ALA A 135 6.16 9.93 -11.38
C ALA A 135 7.22 10.21 -12.45
N HIS A 136 8.18 9.29 -12.65
CA HIS A 136 9.22 9.46 -13.68
C HIS A 136 8.64 9.68 -15.09
N LEU A 137 7.53 9.03 -15.43
CA LEU A 137 6.87 9.17 -16.73
C LEU A 137 6.04 10.45 -16.76
N ALA A 138 5.28 10.72 -15.68
CA ALA A 138 4.46 11.92 -15.56
C ALA A 138 5.29 13.21 -15.63
N LEU A 139 6.45 13.25 -14.96
CA LEU A 139 7.33 14.43 -14.95
C LEU A 139 7.87 14.79 -16.34
N LYS A 140 7.97 13.83 -17.27
CA LYS A 140 8.39 14.10 -18.65
C LYS A 140 7.33 14.84 -19.48
N LEU A 141 6.10 14.88 -18.99
CA LEU A 141 4.98 15.57 -19.66
C LEU A 141 4.84 17.02 -19.20
N LEU A 142 5.61 17.44 -18.19
CA LEU A 142 5.52 18.78 -17.60
C LEU A 142 6.54 19.74 -18.21
N SER A 143 6.20 21.03 -18.19
CA SER A 143 7.15 22.07 -18.57
C SER A 143 8.23 22.26 -17.50
N GLU A 144 9.39 22.80 -17.89
CA GLU A 144 10.45 23.14 -16.92
C GLU A 144 9.96 24.13 -15.84
N LYS A 145 9.03 25.03 -16.18
CA LYS A 145 8.41 25.95 -15.22
C LYS A 145 7.61 25.20 -14.15
N ASP A 146 6.79 24.22 -14.56
CA ASP A 146 6.00 23.42 -13.63
C ASP A 146 6.89 22.51 -12.78
N LEU A 147 7.92 21.92 -13.40
CA LEU A 147 8.92 21.11 -12.68
C LEU A 147 9.65 21.90 -11.61
N ASN A 148 10.05 23.14 -11.91
CA ASN A 148 10.69 24.01 -10.92
C ASN A 148 9.71 24.35 -9.78
N SER A 149 8.46 24.69 -10.10
CA SER A 149 7.44 24.98 -9.09
C SER A 149 7.18 23.79 -8.17
N LEU A 150 7.11 22.57 -8.71
CA LEU A 150 6.88 21.33 -7.93
C LEU A 150 8.07 20.93 -7.04
N ARG A 151 9.28 21.41 -7.34
CA ARG A 151 10.49 21.15 -6.54
C ARG A 151 10.61 22.10 -5.36
N ASP A 152 9.95 23.24 -5.40
CA ASP A 152 9.94 24.21 -4.32
C ASP A 152 9.02 23.76 -3.17
N ASN A 153 9.31 24.23 -1.95
CA ASN A 153 8.53 23.93 -0.75
C ASN A 153 7.27 24.83 -0.65
N LEU A 154 6.43 24.82 -1.68
CA LEU A 154 5.26 25.71 -1.80
C LEU A 154 3.92 25.02 -1.48
N TYR A 155 3.95 23.77 -1.04
CA TYR A 155 2.75 22.94 -0.89
C TYR A 155 2.54 22.49 0.55
N ILE A 156 1.27 22.45 0.95
CA ILE A 156 0.83 21.91 2.23
C ILE A 156 0.25 20.52 1.98
N ILE A 157 0.70 19.54 2.76
CA ILE A 157 0.14 18.19 2.76
C ILE A 157 -0.67 18.05 4.04
N ASN A 158 -1.98 17.86 3.91
CA ASN A 158 -2.83 17.59 5.06
C ASN A 158 -2.60 16.17 5.55
N VAL A 159 -2.61 16.00 6.87
CA VAL A 159 -2.58 14.67 7.49
C VAL A 159 -3.99 14.08 7.40
N PRO A 160 -4.16 12.79 7.08
CA PRO A 160 -5.45 12.13 7.19
C PRO A 160 -6.03 12.31 8.61
N ILE A 161 -7.36 12.34 8.74
CA ILE A 161 -8.10 12.65 9.98
C ILE A 161 -7.64 11.77 11.17
N ASP A 162 -7.24 10.53 10.94
CA ASP A 162 -6.75 9.64 12.00
C ASP A 162 -5.35 9.99 12.52
N GLY A 163 -4.54 10.68 11.72
CA GLY A 163 -3.22 11.18 12.11
C GLY A 163 -3.25 12.49 12.90
N GLU A 164 -4.37 13.22 12.91
CA GLU A 164 -4.51 14.46 13.71
C GLU A 164 -4.45 14.20 15.23
N LYS A 165 -4.75 12.97 15.67
CA LYS A 165 -4.68 12.55 17.07
C LYS A 165 -3.24 12.39 17.61
N MET A 166 -2.22 12.67 16.79
CA MET A 166 -0.80 12.59 17.16
C MET A 166 -0.16 13.95 17.50
N GLY A 167 -0.93 15.04 17.42
CA GLY A 167 -0.51 16.39 17.84
C GLY A 167 -0.67 16.65 19.33
#